data_AF-A0A0Z8D3M2-F1
#
_entry.id   AF-A0A0Z8D3M2-F1
#
_cell.length_a   1.000
_cell.length_b   1.000
_cell.length_c   1.000
_cell.angle_alpha   90.00
_cell.angle_beta   90.00
_cell.angle_gamma   90.00
#
_symmetry.space_group_name_H-M   'P 1'
#
loop_
_entity.id
_entity.type
_entity.pdbx_description
1 polymer ?
#
loop_
_entity_poly.entity_id
_entity_poly.type
_entity_poly.pdbx_seq_one_letter_code
_entity_poly.pdbx_strand_id
1 'polypeptide(L)' 'MKLLSKIKNKIRGGIAMMVNLYFMQVEEGWITLEQVPKKYRERVRKLLELSELKDGK' A
#
# COMPACT_ATOMS: atom_id res chain seq x y z
N MET A 1 -16.45 22.61 8.22
CA MET A 1 -15.26 21.86 8.68
C MET A 1 -15.47 20.34 8.84
N LYS A 2 -16.55 19.86 9.48
CA LYS A 2 -16.76 18.40 9.74
C LYS A 2 -16.96 17.52 8.50
N LEU A 3 -17.52 18.06 7.41
CA LEU A 3 -17.79 17.27 6.20
C LEU A 3 -16.53 17.05 5.36
N LEU A 4 -15.74 18.11 5.14
CA LEU A 4 -14.46 18.03 4.42
C LEU A 4 -13.47 17.09 5.11
N SER A 5 -13.41 17.10 6.45
CA SER A 5 -12.56 16.17 7.19
C SER A 5 -13.02 14.71 7.05
N LYS A 6 -14.33 14.44 7.06
CA LYS A 6 -14.87 13.09 6.80
C LYS A 6 -14.51 12.58 5.41
N ILE A 7 -14.65 13.41 4.37
CA ILE A 7 -14.27 13.06 3.00
C ILE A 7 -12.78 12.77 2.92
N LYS A 8 -11.94 13.64 3.50
CA LYS A 8 -10.48 13.45 3.55
C LYS A 8 -10.10 12.14 4.24
N ASN A 9 -10.76 11.80 5.34
CA ASN A 9 -10.51 10.55 6.07
C ASN A 9 -10.93 9.32 5.27
N LYS A 10 -12.09 9.36 4.58
CA LYS A 10 -12.53 8.27 3.71
C LYS A 10 -11.55 8.02 2.56
N ILE A 11 -11.07 9.08 1.91
CA ILE A 11 -10.05 8.98 0.85
C ILE A 11 -8.75 8.40 1.41
N ARG A 12 -8.29 8.88 2.58
CA ARG A 12 -7.09 8.35 3.23
C ARG A 12 -7.21 6.86 3.57
N GLY A 13 -8.35 6.44 4.12
CA GLY A 13 -8.63 5.03 4.42
C GLY A 13 -8.63 4.17 3.17
N GLY A 14 -9.29 4.61 2.10
CA GLY A 14 -9.27 3.90 0.82
C GLY A 14 -7.86 3.77 0.22
N ILE A 15 -7.04 4.82 0.32
CA ILE A 15 -5.64 4.76 -0.11
C ILE A 15 -4.84 3.75 0.71
N ALA A 16 -5.00 3.72 2.04
CA ALA A 16 -4.30 2.77 2.91
C ALA A 16 -4.70 1.32 2.58
N MET A 17 -5.99 1.06 2.37
CA MET A 17 -6.50 -0.24 1.99
C MET A 17 -5.90 -0.72 0.66
N MET A 18 -5.84 0.15 -0.36
CA MET A 18 -5.25 -0.20 -1.65
C MET A 18 -3.75 -0.50 -1.53
N VAL A 19 -3.00 0.26 -0.73
CA VAL A 19 -1.57 0.00 -0.50
C VAL A 19 -1.37 -1.37 0.14
N ASN A 20 -2.14 -1.71 1.17
CA ASN A 20 -2.03 -3.01 1.83
C ASN A 20 -2.40 -4.17 0.89
N LEU A 21 -3.47 -4.01 0.10
CA LEU A 21 -3.89 -5.01 -0.87
C LEU A 21 -2.77 -5.29 -1.89
N TYR A 22 -2.20 -4.24 -2.50
CA TYR A 22 -1.12 -4.42 -3.47
C TYR A 22 0.16 -4.97 -2.84
N PHE A 23 0.47 -4.58 -1.60
CA PHE A 23 1.59 -5.17 -0.86
C PHE A 23 1.43 -6.68 -0.73
N MET A 24 0.28 -7.16 -0.23
CA MET A 24 0.02 -8.60 -0.10
C MET A 24 0.09 -9.33 -1.45
N GLN A 25 -0.45 -8.73 -2.52
CA GLN A 25 -0.41 -9.34 -3.85
C GLN A 25 1.02 -9.47 -4.40
N VAL A 26 1.92 -8.54 -4.07
CA VAL A 26 3.34 -8.64 -4.45
C VAL A 26 4.07 -9.65 -3.56
N GLU A 27 3.83 -9.63 -2.26
CA GLU A 27 4.45 -10.55 -1.29
C GLU A 27 4.11 -12.02 -1.58
N GLU A 28 2.87 -12.29 -1.96
CA GLU A 28 2.39 -13.62 -2.38
C GLU A 28 2.74 -13.98 -3.85
N GLY A 29 3.43 -13.08 -4.56
CA GLY A 29 3.86 -13.29 -5.95
C GLY A 29 2.73 -13.31 -6.99
N TRP A 30 1.53 -12.79 -6.67
CA TRP A 30 0.41 -12.71 -7.61
C TRP A 30 0.63 -11.64 -8.68
N ILE A 31 1.34 -10.57 -8.33
CA ILE A 31 1.75 -9.49 -9.24
C ILE A 31 3.19 -9.05 -8.93
N THR A 32 3.82 -8.36 -9.87
CA THR A 32 5.10 -7.68 -9.62
C THR A 32 4.91 -6.21 -9.23
N LEU A 33 5.95 -5.60 -8.66
CA LEU A 33 5.92 -4.19 -8.22
C LEU A 33 5.64 -3.22 -9.39
N GLU A 34 6.04 -3.56 -10.61
CA GLU A 34 5.81 -2.80 -11.84
C GLU A 34 4.32 -2.77 -12.23
N GLN A 35 3.57 -3.83 -11.91
CA GLN A 35 2.13 -3.91 -12.15
C GLN A 35 1.32 -3.08 -11.15
N VAL A 36 1.91 -2.71 -10.00
CA VAL A 36 1.28 -1.81 -9.03
C VAL A 36 1.14 -0.40 -9.64
N PRO A 37 -0.04 0.25 -9.55
CA PRO A 37 -0.21 1.62 -10.02
C PRO A 37 0.80 2.59 -9.42
N LYS A 38 1.36 3.49 -10.25
CA LYS A 38 2.44 4.43 -9.88
C LYS A 38 2.19 5.19 -8.57
N LYS A 39 0.94 5.58 -8.30
CA LYS A 39 0.54 6.31 -7.08
C LYS A 39 0.69 5.51 -5.77
N TYR A 40 0.78 4.18 -5.84
CA TYR A 40 0.92 3.29 -4.67
C TYR A 40 2.29 2.60 -4.63
N ARG A 41 2.96 2.46 -5.77
CA ARG A 41 4.20 1.67 -5.93
C ARG A 41 5.27 1.97 -4.90
N GLU A 42 5.59 3.25 -4.67
CA GLU A 42 6.64 3.62 -3.70
C GLU A 42 6.27 3.25 -2.25
N ARG A 43 4.98 3.31 -1.91
CA ARG A 43 4.52 2.91 -0.57
C ARG A 43 4.55 1.39 -0.40
N VAL A 44 4.20 0.66 -1.46
CA VAL A 44 4.28 -0.80 -1.49
C VAL A 44 5.73 -1.26 -1.41
N ARG A 45 6.65 -0.64 -2.17
CA ARG A 45 8.10 -0.91 -2.12
C ARG A 45 8.65 -0.82 -0.71
N LYS A 46 8.34 0.26 0.01
CA LYS A 46 8.76 0.46 1.40
C LYS A 46 8.21 -0.61 2.36
N LEU A 47 6.98 -1.08 2.14
CA LEU A 47 6.41 -2.14 2.97
C LEU A 47 7.11 -3.48 2.74
N LEU A 48 7.46 -3.80 1.48
CA LEU A 48 8.26 -4.99 1.14
C LEU A 48 9.63 -4.94 1.80
N GLU A 49 10.35 -3.82 1.67
CA GLU A 49 11.65 -3.61 2.33
C GLU A 49 11.55 -3.79 3.86
N LEU A 50 10.47 -3.32 4.49
CA LEU A 50 10.23 -3.49 5.92
C LEU A 50 9.86 -4.93 6.30
N SER A 51 9.20 -5.67 5.41
CA SER A 51 8.84 -7.08 5.62
C SER A 51 10.08 -7.95 5.59
N GLU A 52 10.94 -7.76 4.58
CA GLU A 52 12.22 -8.47 4.43
C GLU A 52 13.13 -8.31 5.66
N LEU A 53 13.23 -7.08 6.19
CA LEU A 53 13.98 -6.79 7.43
C LEU A 53 13.44 -7.53 8.67
N LYS A 54 12.14 -7.83 8.72
CA LYS A 54 11.52 -8.54 9.85
C LYS A 54 11.73 -10.04 9.79
N ASP A 55 11.72 -10.60 8.58
CA ASP A 55 11.83 -12.05 8.38
C ASP A 55 13.28 -12.55 8.36
N GLY A 56 14.26 -11.67 8.58
CA GLY A 56 15.66 -12.03 8.76
C GLY A 56 16.32 -12.62 7.51
N LYS A 57 15.78 -12.32 6.33
CA LYS A 57 16.40 -12.64 5.04
C LYS A 57 17.29 -11.51 4.56
#